data_AF-A0A5C7LFW8-F1
#
_entry.id   AF-A0A5C7LFW8-F1
#
_cell.length_a   1.000
_cell.length_b   1.000
_cell.length_c   1.000
_cell.angle_alpha   90.00
_cell.angle_beta   90.00
_cell.angle_gamma   90.00
#
_symmetry.space_group_name_H-M   'P 1'
#
loop_
_entity.id
_entity.type
_entity.pdbx_description
1 polymer ?
#
loop_
_entity_poly.entity_id
_entity_poly.type
_entity_poly.pdbx_seq_one_letter_code
_entity_poly.pdbx_strand_id
1 'polypeptide(L)'
;MTVVIGLKHEGHVWIGADSRITEDDGTKFDLDLTLDSKLFKLNHCVIGFAGDLSAKSLMESFLQSSKNRKDAKITDRGSVLKFFQDFRNYLKLKHGLDESDLSKIDVSWLVATKDSLYVCDGDGAVLGFPSFCAIGTGATTARAVLEYTELYDSKLSPQERLARAHRVAVKHNSSCGGMQEAYRVSDILKR
;
A
#
# COMPACT_ATOMS: atom_id res chain seq x y z
N MET A 1 -8.36 -6.79 -6.33
CA MET A 1 -7.35 -7.88 -6.18
C MET A 1 -5.94 -7.31 -6.38
N THR A 2 -4.94 -7.66 -5.56
CA THR A 2 -3.61 -7.00 -5.60
C THR A 2 -2.57 -7.69 -4.70
N VAL A 3 -1.31 -7.29 -4.81
CA VAL A 3 -0.31 -7.45 -3.73
C VAL A 3 0.49 -6.16 -3.52
N VAL A 4 0.46 -5.64 -2.30
CA VAL A 4 1.37 -4.59 -1.84
C VAL A 4 2.16 -5.11 -0.66
N ILE A 5 3.46 -4.87 -0.65
CA ILE A 5 4.43 -5.44 0.27
C ILE A 5 5.23 -4.32 0.91
N GLY A 6 5.30 -4.31 2.24
CA GLY A 6 6.18 -3.45 3.02
C GLY A 6 7.26 -4.29 3.69
N LEU A 7 8.51 -3.85 3.60
CA LEU A 7 9.67 -4.53 4.19
C LEU A 7 10.56 -3.52 4.92
N LYS A 8 10.82 -3.76 6.19
CA LYS A 8 11.83 -3.06 6.99
C LYS A 8 13.06 -3.94 7.11
N HIS A 9 14.20 -3.42 6.66
CA HIS A 9 15.47 -4.13 6.69
C HIS A 9 16.59 -3.15 7.04
N GLU A 10 17.39 -3.48 8.05
CA GLU A 10 18.52 -2.65 8.51
C GLU A 10 18.15 -1.18 8.76
N GLY A 11 16.98 -0.94 9.36
CA GLY A 11 16.49 0.42 9.65
C GLY A 11 15.97 1.20 8.43
N HIS A 12 15.86 0.56 7.27
CA HIS A 12 15.30 1.13 6.05
C HIS A 12 13.99 0.48 5.69
N VAL A 13 13.01 1.30 5.33
CA VAL A 13 11.71 0.82 4.87
C VAL A 13 11.66 0.83 3.35
N TRP A 14 11.13 -0.26 2.82
CA TRP A 14 10.86 -0.50 1.42
C TRP A 14 9.38 -0.82 1.24
N ILE A 15 8.85 -0.43 0.09
CA ILE A 15 7.49 -0.75 -0.33
C ILE A 15 7.50 -1.18 -1.79
N GLY A 16 6.65 -2.13 -2.15
CA GLY A 16 6.39 -2.44 -3.54
C GLY A 16 4.98 -2.94 -3.78
N ALA A 17 4.51 -2.78 -5.01
CA ALA A 17 3.19 -3.22 -5.46
C ALA A 17 3.28 -3.86 -6.84
N ASP A 18 2.34 -4.76 -7.13
CA ASP A 18 2.11 -5.25 -8.49
C ASP A 18 1.32 -4.21 -9.31
N SER A 19 1.39 -4.28 -10.65
CA SER A 19 0.72 -3.31 -11.52
C SER A 19 -0.64 -3.79 -12.07
N ARG A 20 -1.06 -5.03 -11.80
CA ARG A 20 -2.29 -5.60 -12.36
C ARG A 20 -3.55 -5.08 -11.69
N ILE A 21 -4.54 -4.69 -12.48
CA ILE A 21 -5.93 -4.63 -12.06
C ILE A 21 -6.63 -5.92 -12.49
N THR A 22 -7.46 -6.47 -11.62
CA THR A 22 -8.35 -7.58 -11.95
C THR A 22 -9.76 -7.23 -11.49
N GLU A 23 -10.70 -7.30 -12.42
CA GLU A 23 -12.13 -7.10 -12.18
C GLU A 23 -12.79 -8.40 -11.70
N ASP A 24 -14.01 -8.29 -11.16
CA ASP A 24 -14.74 -9.44 -10.59
C ASP A 24 -15.10 -10.51 -11.64
N ASP A 25 -15.23 -10.10 -12.90
CA ASP A 25 -15.46 -11.01 -14.03
C ASP A 25 -14.17 -11.77 -14.48
N GLY A 26 -13.04 -11.45 -13.85
CA GLY A 26 -11.73 -12.04 -14.15
C GLY A 26 -10.94 -11.32 -15.25
N THR A 27 -11.45 -10.22 -15.80
CA THR A 27 -10.73 -9.36 -16.75
C THR A 27 -9.48 -8.78 -16.09
N LYS A 28 -8.37 -8.79 -16.83
CA LYS A 28 -7.04 -8.39 -16.33
C LYS A 28 -6.38 -7.40 -17.27
N PHE A 29 -5.86 -6.33 -16.69
CA PHE A 29 -4.99 -5.39 -17.40
C PHE A 29 -3.89 -4.90 -16.46
N ASP A 30 -2.71 -4.67 -17.02
CA ASP A 30 -1.56 -4.18 -16.26
C ASP A 30 -1.46 -2.67 -16.45
N LEU A 31 -1.33 -1.92 -15.34
CA LEU A 31 -1.18 -0.47 -15.37
C LEU A 31 0.13 -0.07 -16.06
N ASP A 32 0.08 0.99 -16.87
CA ASP A 32 1.27 1.72 -17.28
C ASP A 32 1.77 2.54 -16.09
N LEU A 33 2.89 2.11 -15.49
CA LEU A 33 3.48 2.73 -14.31
C LEU A 33 3.98 4.16 -14.52
N THR A 34 4.03 4.64 -15.77
CA THR A 34 4.31 6.04 -16.09
C THR A 34 3.08 6.94 -15.96
N LEU A 35 1.88 6.36 -16.04
CA LEU A 35 0.60 7.05 -15.99
C LEU A 35 -0.12 6.84 -14.65
N ASP A 36 -0.04 5.62 -14.11
CA ASP A 36 -0.79 5.23 -12.93
C ASP A 36 -0.01 4.25 -12.03
N SER A 37 -0.30 4.28 -10.73
CA SER A 37 0.38 3.46 -9.73
C SER A 37 -0.57 3.12 -8.59
N LYS A 38 -0.34 1.96 -7.97
CA LYS A 38 -0.99 1.59 -6.70
C LYS A 38 -0.33 2.21 -5.47
N LEU A 39 0.76 2.96 -5.67
CA LEU A 39 1.57 3.60 -4.64
C LEU A 39 1.44 5.12 -4.73
N PHE A 40 0.75 5.73 -3.75
CA PHE A 40 0.70 7.16 -3.55
C PHE A 40 1.98 7.66 -2.89
N LYS A 41 2.78 8.42 -3.65
CA LYS A 41 4.03 9.02 -3.18
C LYS A 41 3.74 10.38 -2.54
N LEU A 42 3.93 10.49 -1.23
CA LEU A 42 3.75 11.71 -0.44
C LEU A 42 5.11 12.18 0.08
N ASN A 43 5.20 13.38 0.66
CA ASN A 43 6.49 13.92 1.08
C ASN A 43 7.12 13.16 2.26
N HIS A 44 6.30 12.53 3.12
CA HIS A 44 6.77 11.88 4.35
C HIS A 44 6.51 10.37 4.41
N CYS A 45 5.75 9.83 3.46
CA CYS A 45 5.49 8.39 3.37
C CYS A 45 5.11 7.99 1.94
N VAL A 46 5.00 6.69 1.72
CA VAL A 46 4.36 6.09 0.54
C VAL A 46 3.18 5.27 1.03
N ILE A 47 2.02 5.42 0.40
CA ILE A 47 0.80 4.67 0.73
C ILE A 47 0.48 3.75 -0.44
N GLY A 48 0.47 2.43 -0.23
CA GLY A 48 -0.06 1.48 -1.19
C GLY A 48 -1.51 1.13 -0.90
N PHE A 49 -2.29 0.84 -1.94
CA PHE A 49 -3.71 0.45 -1.80
C PHE A 49 -3.99 -0.97 -2.28
N ALA A 50 -4.98 -1.59 -1.64
CA ALA A 50 -5.58 -2.86 -2.03
C ALA A 50 -7.08 -2.79 -1.87
N GLY A 51 -7.84 -3.20 -2.90
CA GLY A 51 -9.30 -3.19 -2.86
C GLY A 51 -9.89 -2.49 -4.07
N ASP A 52 -11.00 -1.79 -3.85
CA ASP A 52 -11.78 -1.15 -4.91
C ASP A 52 -11.04 0.02 -5.58
N LEU A 53 -11.15 0.11 -6.91
CA LEU A 53 -10.63 1.26 -7.67
C LEU A 53 -11.33 2.57 -7.30
N SER A 54 -12.58 2.51 -6.84
CA SER A 54 -13.30 3.69 -6.33
C SER A 54 -12.56 4.30 -5.14
N ALA A 55 -12.03 3.48 -4.23
CA ALA A 55 -11.24 3.94 -3.09
C ALA A 55 -9.95 4.66 -3.53
N LYS A 56 -9.27 4.12 -4.56
CA LYS A 56 -8.11 4.76 -5.19
C LYS A 56 -8.46 6.15 -5.73
N SER A 57 -9.51 6.25 -6.55
CA SER A 57 -9.96 7.52 -7.13
C SER A 57 -10.38 8.55 -6.07
N LEU A 58 -11.03 8.09 -5.00
CA LEU A 58 -11.39 8.93 -3.86
C LEU A 58 -10.18 9.45 -3.10
N MET A 59 -9.14 8.61 -2.90
CA MET A 59 -7.87 9.04 -2.32
C MET A 59 -7.16 10.07 -3.20
N GLU A 60 -7.16 9.90 -4.52
CA GLU A 60 -6.59 10.89 -5.45
C GLU A 60 -7.29 12.24 -5.35
N SER A 61 -8.62 12.22 -5.36
CA SER A 61 -9.46 13.41 -5.16
C SER A 61 -9.16 14.07 -3.80
N PHE A 62 -9.06 13.27 -2.73
CA PHE A 62 -8.67 13.74 -1.40
C PHE A 62 -7.31 14.46 -1.43
N LEU A 63 -6.29 13.86 -2.05
CA LEU A 63 -4.94 14.41 -2.14
C LEU A 63 -4.84 15.66 -3.02
N GLN A 64 -5.72 15.81 -4.00
CA GLN A 64 -5.75 16.96 -4.91
C GLN A 64 -6.56 18.16 -4.35
N SER A 65 -7.51 17.91 -3.45
CA SER A 65 -8.39 18.95 -2.93
C SER A 65 -7.70 20.03 -2.05
N SER A 66 -6.45 19.82 -1.63
CA SER A 66 -5.64 20.83 -0.94
C SER A 66 -4.15 20.56 -1.11
N LYS A 67 -3.37 21.60 -1.39
CA LYS A 67 -1.91 21.52 -1.59
C LYS A 67 -1.20 20.86 -0.40
N ASN A 68 -1.65 21.15 0.82
CA ASN A 68 -0.98 20.72 2.05
C ASN A 68 -1.17 19.23 2.38
N ARG A 69 -2.08 18.51 1.70
CA ARG A 69 -2.36 17.09 2.02
C ARG A 69 -1.23 16.17 1.60
N LYS A 70 -0.52 16.49 0.51
CA LYS A 70 0.70 15.78 0.11
C LYS A 70 1.88 16.02 1.05
N ASP A 71 1.81 17.12 1.80
CA ASP A 71 2.80 17.54 2.79
C ASP A 71 2.44 17.07 4.21
N ALA A 72 1.41 16.22 4.37
CA ALA A 72 1.03 15.69 5.67
C ALA A 72 2.19 14.92 6.30
N LYS A 73 2.57 15.32 7.52
CA LYS A 73 3.64 14.69 8.30
C LYS A 73 3.15 13.37 8.89
N ILE A 74 3.25 12.30 8.09
CA ILE A 74 2.87 10.94 8.46
C ILE A 74 4.15 10.18 8.84
N THR A 75 4.42 10.11 10.13
CA THR A 75 5.67 9.56 10.69
C THR A 75 5.43 8.45 11.71
N ASP A 76 4.30 8.49 12.42
CA ASP A 76 3.95 7.57 13.48
C ASP A 76 2.49 7.07 13.37
N ARG A 77 2.12 6.07 14.17
CA ARG A 77 0.77 5.49 14.18
C ARG A 77 -0.33 6.52 14.39
N GLY A 78 -0.13 7.52 15.26
CA GLY A 78 -1.12 8.56 15.53
C GLY A 78 -1.33 9.47 14.32
N SER A 79 -0.25 9.84 13.64
CA SER A 79 -0.32 10.61 12.40
C SER A 79 -0.98 9.84 11.25
N VAL A 80 -0.78 8.52 11.16
CA VAL A 80 -1.48 7.64 10.20
C VAL A 80 -2.98 7.62 10.48
N LEU A 81 -3.37 7.39 11.74
CA LEU A 81 -4.77 7.39 12.15
C LEU A 81 -5.44 8.72 11.81
N LYS A 82 -4.79 9.83 12.15
CA LYS A 82 -5.30 11.18 11.84
C LYS A 82 -5.48 11.39 10.34
N PHE A 83 -4.50 10.98 9.52
CA PHE A 83 -4.60 11.12 8.07
C PHE A 83 -5.83 10.40 7.49
N PHE A 84 -6.09 9.16 7.94
CA PHE A 84 -7.26 8.42 7.47
C PHE A 84 -8.59 8.92 8.07
N GLN A 85 -8.57 9.49 9.27
CA GLN A 85 -9.73 10.22 9.81
C GLN A 85 -10.05 11.45 8.97
N ASP A 86 -9.04 12.23 8.58
CA ASP A 86 -9.19 13.39 7.70
C ASP A 86 -9.73 12.96 6.32
N PHE A 87 -9.28 11.80 5.80
CA PHE A 87 -9.80 11.20 4.59
C PHE A 87 -11.28 10.80 4.73
N ARG A 88 -11.67 10.07 5.77
CA ARG A 88 -13.09 9.72 6.02
C ARG A 88 -13.96 10.96 6.18
N ASN A 89 -13.48 11.99 6.89
CA ASN A 89 -14.19 13.25 7.04
C ASN A 89 -14.37 13.97 5.69
N TYR A 90 -13.35 13.94 4.84
CA TYR A 90 -13.47 14.46 3.47
C TYR A 90 -14.55 13.72 2.68
N LEU A 91 -14.61 12.38 2.76
CA LEU A 91 -15.63 11.59 2.07
C LEU A 91 -17.04 11.95 2.53
N LYS A 92 -17.25 12.06 3.84
CA LYS A 92 -18.53 12.53 4.42
C LYS A 92 -18.92 13.91 3.91
N LEU A 93 -18.00 14.87 3.97
CA LEU A 93 -18.31 16.28 3.67
C LEU A 93 -18.41 16.58 2.17
N LYS A 94 -17.64 15.90 1.32
CA LYS A 94 -17.54 16.18 -0.12
C LYS A 94 -18.31 15.22 -1.00
N HIS A 95 -18.49 13.99 -0.54
CA HIS A 95 -19.18 12.95 -1.29
C HIS A 95 -20.49 12.49 -0.61
N GLY A 96 -20.81 13.02 0.58
CA GLY A 96 -22.06 12.71 1.27
C GLY A 96 -22.15 11.27 1.78
N LEU A 97 -21.03 10.54 1.84
CA LEU A 97 -21.00 9.14 2.28
C LEU A 97 -21.22 9.06 3.79
N ASP A 98 -22.15 8.22 4.23
CA ASP A 98 -22.34 7.91 5.65
C ASP A 98 -21.45 6.73 6.11
N GLU A 99 -21.51 6.35 7.40
CA GLU A 99 -20.71 5.22 7.90
C GLU A 99 -21.09 3.88 7.26
N SER A 100 -22.35 3.70 6.86
CA SER A 100 -22.79 2.49 6.15
C SER A 100 -22.13 2.42 4.78
N ASP A 101 -22.07 3.54 4.05
CA ASP A 101 -21.43 3.58 2.74
C ASP A 101 -19.92 3.43 2.84
N LEU A 102 -19.29 4.07 3.82
CA LEU A 102 -17.86 3.91 4.08
C LEU A 102 -17.50 2.47 4.43
N SER A 103 -18.36 1.75 5.16
CA SER A 103 -18.13 0.35 5.53
C SER A 103 -18.22 -0.62 4.36
N LYS A 104 -18.84 -0.22 3.24
CA LYS A 104 -18.94 -1.02 2.01
C LYS A 104 -17.74 -0.87 1.09
N ILE A 105 -16.89 0.14 1.32
CA ILE A 105 -15.67 0.33 0.53
C ILE A 105 -14.65 -0.71 0.99
N ASP A 106 -14.48 -1.78 0.20
CA ASP A 106 -13.44 -2.77 0.47
C ASP A 106 -12.08 -2.19 0.13
N VAL A 107 -11.34 -1.79 1.17
CA VAL A 107 -10.01 -1.24 1.00
C VAL A 107 -9.12 -1.48 2.21
N SER A 108 -7.87 -1.84 1.94
CA SER A 108 -6.78 -1.80 2.89
C SER A 108 -5.67 -0.90 2.37
N TRP A 109 -5.00 -0.21 3.29
CA TRP A 109 -3.90 0.70 2.99
C TRP A 109 -2.63 0.25 3.69
N LEU A 110 -1.51 0.25 2.98
CA LEU A 110 -0.19 0.00 3.55
C LEU A 110 0.57 1.31 3.54
N VAL A 111 0.90 1.84 4.71
CA VAL A 111 1.66 3.08 4.86
C VAL A 111 3.10 2.75 5.23
N ALA A 112 4.03 3.15 4.38
CA ALA A 112 5.46 3.02 4.58
C ALA A 112 6.06 4.41 4.82
N THR A 113 6.44 4.70 6.07
CA THR A 113 7.21 5.91 6.41
C THR A 113 8.70 5.63 6.22
N LYS A 114 9.56 6.61 6.53
CA LYS A 114 11.02 6.41 6.48
C LYS A 114 11.49 5.24 7.37
N ASP A 115 10.81 5.01 8.48
CA ASP A 115 11.27 4.14 9.57
C ASP A 115 10.25 3.07 10.01
N SER A 116 9.00 3.17 9.58
CA SER A 116 7.89 2.38 10.10
C SER A 116 6.95 1.89 9.00
N LEU A 117 6.29 0.76 9.29
CA LEU A 117 5.27 0.15 8.45
C LEU A 117 3.95 0.11 9.22
N TYR A 118 2.88 0.54 8.57
CA TYR A 118 1.54 0.48 9.10
C TYR A 118 0.57 -0.11 8.08
N VAL A 119 -0.47 -0.79 8.57
CA VAL A 119 -1.65 -1.14 7.78
C VAL A 119 -2.85 -0.42 8.39
N CYS A 120 -3.62 0.25 7.54
CA CYS A 120 -4.94 0.78 7.90
C CYS A 120 -6.00 -0.04 7.17
N ASP A 121 -6.91 -0.65 7.91
CA ASP A 121 -8.01 -1.41 7.32
C ASP A 121 -9.24 -0.51 7.06
N GLY A 122 -10.23 -1.03 6.34
CA GLY A 122 -11.44 -0.29 5.93
C GLY A 122 -12.30 0.20 7.11
N ASP A 123 -12.18 -0.44 8.27
CA ASP A 123 -12.81 -0.02 9.52
C ASP A 123 -12.08 1.15 10.22
N GLY A 124 -10.91 1.55 9.71
CA GLY A 124 -10.06 2.61 10.27
C GLY A 124 -9.08 2.13 11.35
N ALA A 125 -8.99 0.84 11.63
CA ALA A 125 -7.99 0.29 12.53
C ALA A 125 -6.58 0.42 11.93
N VAL A 126 -5.63 0.92 12.73
CA VAL A 126 -4.23 1.08 12.33
C VAL A 126 -3.34 0.14 13.14
N LEU A 127 -2.63 -0.76 12.44
CA LEU A 127 -1.68 -1.72 12.99
C LEU A 127 -0.25 -1.39 12.55
N GLY A 128 0.72 -1.49 13.45
CA GLY A 128 2.15 -1.31 13.16
C GLY A 128 2.87 -2.65 13.00
N PHE A 129 3.84 -2.71 12.09
CA PHE A 129 4.57 -3.94 11.78
C PHE A 129 6.09 -3.75 11.96
N PRO A 130 6.77 -4.63 12.72
CA PRO A 130 8.19 -4.45 13.05
C PRO A 130 9.14 -4.80 11.91
N SER A 131 8.82 -5.84 11.12
CA SER A 131 9.72 -6.37 10.07
C SER A 131 9.10 -6.24 8.69
N PHE A 132 7.90 -6.77 8.48
CA PHE A 132 7.25 -6.70 7.18
C PHE A 132 5.73 -6.81 7.31
N CYS A 133 5.02 -6.37 6.27
CA CYS A 133 3.59 -6.56 6.10
C CYS A 133 3.25 -6.70 4.62
N ALA A 134 2.08 -7.22 4.32
CA ALA A 134 1.53 -7.21 2.97
C ALA A 134 0.01 -7.09 3.04
N ILE A 135 -0.58 -6.46 2.04
CA ILE A 135 -2.03 -6.31 1.88
C ILE A 135 -2.48 -6.81 0.51
N GLY A 136 -3.78 -7.06 0.38
CA GLY A 136 -4.40 -7.61 -0.82
C GLY A 136 -4.39 -9.14 -0.86
N THR A 137 -4.96 -9.68 -1.93
CA THR A 137 -5.16 -11.12 -2.12
C THR A 137 -3.86 -11.91 -2.24
N GLY A 138 -2.75 -11.28 -2.63
CA GLY A 138 -1.42 -11.92 -2.65
C GLY A 138 -0.66 -11.85 -1.32
N ALA A 139 -1.22 -11.22 -0.28
CA ALA A 139 -0.52 -10.93 0.97
C ALA A 139 -0.02 -12.17 1.72
N THR A 140 -0.82 -13.23 1.81
CA THR A 140 -0.43 -14.45 2.54
C THR A 140 0.79 -15.12 1.91
N THR A 141 0.80 -15.25 0.58
CA THR A 141 1.93 -15.82 -0.15
C THR A 141 3.18 -14.93 -0.04
N ALA A 142 3.02 -13.61 -0.19
CA ALA A 142 4.14 -12.68 -0.06
C ALA A 142 4.77 -12.72 1.34
N ARG A 143 3.96 -12.74 2.40
CA ARG A 143 4.43 -12.86 3.78
C ARG A 143 5.20 -14.15 4.02
N ALA A 144 4.69 -15.28 3.54
CA ALA A 144 5.38 -16.57 3.70
C ALA A 144 6.79 -16.56 3.06
N VAL A 145 6.95 -15.91 1.91
CA VAL A 145 8.27 -15.75 1.28
C VAL A 145 9.19 -14.83 2.09
N LEU A 146 8.65 -13.71 2.60
CA LEU A 146 9.45 -12.79 3.42
C LEU A 146 9.93 -13.44 4.71
N GLU A 147 9.05 -14.21 5.37
CA GLU A 147 9.37 -14.98 6.57
C GLU A 147 10.44 -16.04 6.27
N TYR A 148 10.27 -16.83 5.21
CA TYR A 148 11.26 -17.82 4.79
C TYR A 148 12.62 -17.19 4.49
N THR A 149 12.65 -16.09 3.74
CA THR A 149 13.91 -15.40 3.41
C THR A 149 14.56 -14.75 4.62
N GLU A 150 13.80 -14.28 5.61
CA GLU A 150 14.35 -13.79 6.88
C GLU A 150 15.04 -14.89 7.67
N LEU A 151 14.43 -16.08 7.73
CA LEU A 151 14.92 -17.21 8.52
C LEU A 151 16.09 -17.94 7.87
N TYR A 152 16.06 -18.09 6.55
CA TYR A 152 16.95 -19.02 5.84
C TYR A 152 17.84 -18.39 4.76
N ASP A 153 17.61 -17.12 4.40
CA ASP A 153 18.35 -16.46 3.32
C ASP A 153 18.62 -14.98 3.66
N SER A 154 19.19 -14.74 4.84
CA SER A 154 19.40 -13.40 5.40
C SER A 154 20.39 -12.53 4.59
N LYS A 155 21.09 -13.11 3.61
CA LYS A 155 22.04 -12.41 2.73
C LYS A 155 21.36 -11.72 1.55
N LEU A 156 20.09 -12.00 1.29
CA LEU A 156 19.36 -11.35 0.21
C LEU A 156 19.20 -9.86 0.47
N SER A 157 19.44 -9.07 -0.56
CA SER A 157 19.10 -7.66 -0.53
C SER A 157 17.58 -7.45 -0.36
N PRO A 158 17.14 -6.31 0.21
CA PRO A 158 15.72 -5.97 0.30
C PRO A 158 14.98 -6.06 -1.03
N GLN A 159 15.61 -5.63 -2.12
CA GLN A 159 15.06 -5.68 -3.47
C GLN A 159 14.83 -7.12 -3.93
N GLU A 160 15.79 -8.02 -3.69
CA GLU A 160 15.62 -9.44 -4.03
C GLU A 160 14.51 -10.09 -3.21
N ARG A 161 14.41 -9.75 -1.91
CA ARG A 161 13.32 -10.25 -1.04
C ARG A 161 11.96 -9.80 -1.55
N LEU A 162 11.80 -8.51 -1.86
CA LEU A 162 10.57 -7.96 -2.45
C LEU A 162 10.24 -8.59 -3.82
N ALA A 163 11.24 -8.77 -4.68
CA ALA A 163 11.07 -9.36 -6.00
C ALA A 163 10.67 -10.84 -5.94
N ARG A 164 11.26 -11.61 -5.02
CA ARG A 164 10.87 -13.01 -4.78
C ARG A 164 9.45 -13.08 -4.23
N ALA A 165 9.12 -12.28 -3.21
CA ALA A 165 7.79 -12.25 -2.61
C ALA A 165 6.71 -11.91 -3.65
N HIS A 166 6.93 -10.88 -4.48
CA HIS A 166 6.06 -10.53 -5.59
C HIS A 166 5.93 -11.68 -6.60
N ARG A 167 7.04 -12.24 -7.08
CA ARG A 167 7.01 -13.31 -8.09
C ARG A 167 6.22 -14.54 -7.64
N VAL A 168 6.40 -14.96 -6.39
CA VAL A 168 5.67 -16.11 -5.84
C VAL A 168 4.19 -15.74 -5.62
N ALA A 169 3.89 -14.53 -5.13
CA ALA A 169 2.50 -14.06 -5.02
C ALA A 169 1.78 -14.08 -6.37
N VAL A 170 2.39 -13.53 -7.42
CA VAL A 170 1.84 -13.54 -8.79
C VAL A 170 1.71 -14.95 -9.36
N LYS A 171 2.67 -15.83 -9.09
CA LYS A 171 2.62 -17.23 -9.56
C LYS A 171 1.43 -18.00 -8.96
N HIS A 172 1.11 -17.75 -7.69
CA HIS A 172 0.11 -18.51 -6.95
C HIS A 172 -1.22 -17.77 -6.75
N ASN A 173 -1.32 -16.52 -7.20
CA ASN A 173 -2.55 -15.73 -7.19
C ASN A 173 -2.71 -15.05 -8.56
N SER A 174 -3.60 -15.60 -9.39
CA SER A 174 -3.78 -15.16 -10.78
C SER A 174 -4.28 -13.72 -10.92
N SER A 175 -4.79 -13.14 -9.83
CA SER A 175 -5.32 -11.79 -9.76
C SER A 175 -4.30 -10.74 -9.35
N CYS A 176 -3.07 -11.17 -9.05
CA CYS A 176 -1.90 -10.32 -8.94
C CYS A 176 -1.10 -10.43 -10.24
N GLY A 177 -0.32 -9.41 -10.60
CA GLY A 177 0.56 -9.53 -11.76
C GLY A 177 1.12 -8.22 -12.29
N GLY A 178 1.63 -8.30 -13.52
CA GLY A 178 2.33 -7.20 -14.15
C GLY A 178 3.72 -6.97 -13.56
N MET A 179 4.24 -5.76 -13.77
CA MET A 179 5.53 -5.35 -13.25
C MET A 179 5.42 -5.01 -11.76
N GLN A 180 6.49 -5.28 -11.02
CA GLN A 180 6.61 -4.77 -9.66
C GLN A 180 7.16 -3.35 -9.69
N GLU A 181 6.41 -2.43 -9.12
CA GLU A 181 6.92 -1.13 -8.70
C GLU A 181 7.47 -1.29 -7.27
N ALA A 182 8.74 -0.93 -7.01
CA ALA A 182 9.35 -1.09 -5.70
C ALA A 182 10.39 -0.02 -5.40
N TYR A 183 10.40 0.47 -4.16
CA TYR A 183 11.26 1.57 -3.73
C TYR A 183 11.70 1.44 -2.29
N ARG A 184 12.87 2.01 -2.01
CA ARG A 184 13.21 2.45 -0.67
C ARG A 184 12.51 3.76 -0.40
N VAL A 185 11.77 3.86 0.70
CA VAL A 185 10.93 5.03 0.99
C VAL A 185 11.77 6.31 1.01
N SER A 186 12.94 6.28 1.64
CA SER A 186 13.85 7.44 1.75
C SER A 186 14.28 8.06 0.43
N ASP A 187 14.24 7.30 -0.66
CA ASP A 187 14.72 7.75 -1.96
C ASP A 187 13.65 8.56 -2.71
N ILE A 188 12.39 8.45 -2.26
CA ILE A 188 11.23 9.16 -2.83
C ILE A 188 10.85 10.38 -2.00
N LEU A 189 11.05 10.33 -0.67
CA LEU A 189 10.65 11.42 0.20
C LEU A 189 11.40 12.70 -0.17
N LYS A 190 10.66 13.76 -0.48
CA LYS A 190 11.23 15.09 -0.69
C LYS A 190 11.81 15.59 0.63
N ARG A 191 13.02 16.15 0.58
CA ARG A 191 13.64 16.85 1.71
C ARG A 191 12.83 18.08 2.11
#